data_AF-A0A6H9RRF1-F1
#
_entry.id   AF-A0A6H9RRF1-F1
#
_cell.length_a   1.000
_cell.length_b   1.000
_cell.length_c   1.000
_cell.angle_alpha   90.00
_cell.angle_beta   90.00
_cell.angle_gamma   90.00
#
_symmetry.space_group_name_H-M   'P 1'
#
loop_
_entity.id
_entity.type
_entity.pdbx_description
1 polymer ?
#
loop_
_entity_poly.entity_id
_entity_poly.type
_entity_poly.pdbx_seq_one_letter_code
_entity_poly.pdbx_strand_id
1 'polypeptide(L)'
;MSYFPAVDKIRYEGPASDSPLAFRHYDANKLVLGKPMREHLRMAVCYWHTFVWPGSDVFGAGTFKRPWQHAGDPMELAIGKAEAAFEFFSKLGIDYYCFHDTDVAPEGSSLKEYREHFALMVDHLERHQEETGIKL
;
A
#
# COMPACT_ATOMS: atom_id res chain seq x y z
N MET A 1 9.36 7.04 -11.00
CA MET A 1 8.16 7.57 -11.72
C MET A 1 6.96 7.35 -10.82
N SER A 2 5.90 8.16 -10.93
CA SER A 2 4.69 8.00 -10.09
C SER A 2 3.73 6.99 -10.71
N TYR A 3 3.24 6.04 -9.91
CA TYR A 3 2.21 5.06 -10.27
C TYR A 3 0.79 5.67 -10.27
N PHE A 4 0.57 6.74 -9.51
CA PHE A 4 -0.71 7.45 -9.41
C PHE A 4 -0.57 8.93 -9.80
N PRO A 5 -0.14 9.27 -11.03
CA PRO A 5 0.24 10.65 -11.38
C PRO A 5 -0.93 11.64 -11.36
N ALA A 6 -2.17 11.17 -11.44
CA ALA A 6 -3.38 11.98 -11.38
C ALA A 6 -3.92 12.20 -9.95
N VAL A 7 -3.27 11.63 -8.94
CA VAL A 7 -3.71 11.70 -7.54
C VAL A 7 -2.60 12.34 -6.72
N ASP A 8 -2.91 13.48 -6.11
CA ASP A 8 -2.06 14.13 -5.12
C ASP A 8 -2.29 13.53 -3.73
N LYS A 9 -1.51 13.98 -2.74
CA LYS A 9 -1.75 13.63 -1.34
C LYS A 9 -3.14 14.09 -0.91
N ILE A 10 -3.95 13.16 -0.39
CA ILE A 10 -5.31 13.39 0.09
C ILE A 10 -5.24 14.26 1.35
N ARG A 11 -5.99 15.37 1.33
CA ARG A 11 -6.01 16.37 2.41
C ARG A 11 -7.35 16.36 3.13
N TYR A 12 -7.35 16.89 4.35
CA TYR A 12 -8.59 17.23 5.04
C TYR A 12 -9.15 18.55 4.51
N GLU A 13 -10.41 18.55 4.08
CA GLU A 13 -11.11 19.76 3.60
C GLU A 13 -12.40 20.05 4.38
N GLY A 14 -12.77 19.17 5.32
CA GLY A 14 -13.94 19.35 6.17
C GLY A 14 -15.25 18.82 5.58
N PRO A 15 -16.32 18.80 6.40
CA PRO A 15 -17.54 18.04 6.11
C PRO A 15 -18.36 18.60 4.94
N ALA A 16 -18.14 19.86 4.56
CA ALA A 16 -18.84 20.51 3.47
C ALA A 16 -18.13 20.37 2.11
N SER A 17 -16.93 19.76 2.07
CA SER A 17 -16.18 19.60 0.81
C SER A 17 -16.92 18.73 -0.20
N ASP A 18 -16.99 19.20 -1.44
CA ASP A 18 -17.48 18.47 -2.61
C ASP A 18 -16.37 17.70 -3.34
N SER A 19 -15.09 17.92 -2.97
CA SER A 19 -13.95 17.23 -3.57
C SER A 19 -14.06 15.71 -3.35
N PRO A 20 -13.97 14.90 -4.42
CA PRO A 20 -14.04 13.45 -4.30
C PRO A 20 -12.78 12.82 -3.70
N LEU A 21 -11.65 13.54 -3.72
CA LEU A 21 -10.34 13.09 -3.26
C LEU A 21 -9.84 13.91 -2.05
N ALA A 22 -10.73 14.12 -1.09
CA ALA A 22 -10.43 14.78 0.18
C ALA A 22 -11.11 14.08 1.37
N PHE A 23 -10.47 14.12 2.53
CA PHE A 23 -11.08 13.70 3.77
C PHE A 23 -12.05 14.77 4.27
N ARG A 24 -13.30 14.35 4.51
CA ARG A 24 -14.34 15.21 5.12
C ARG A 24 -14.31 15.22 6.64
N HIS A 25 -13.82 14.14 7.24
CA HIS A 25 -13.86 13.94 8.69
C HIS A 25 -12.54 13.53 9.31
N TYR A 26 -11.63 12.94 8.52
CA TYR A 26 -10.32 12.55 9.01
C TYR A 26 -9.34 13.71 8.90
N ASP A 27 -9.15 14.42 10.02
CA ASP A 27 -8.02 15.31 10.23
C ASP A 27 -7.04 14.58 11.15
N ALA A 28 -5.91 14.12 10.60
CA ALA A 28 -4.92 13.31 11.30
C ALA A 28 -4.42 13.96 12.61
N ASN A 29 -4.30 15.29 12.64
CA ASN A 29 -3.74 16.05 13.76
C ASN A 29 -4.80 16.55 14.74
N LYS A 30 -6.09 16.47 14.39
CA LYS A 30 -7.18 16.89 15.28
C LYS A 30 -7.12 16.09 16.58
N LEU A 31 -7.09 16.81 17.70
CA LEU A 31 -7.14 16.19 19.02
C LEU A 31 -8.57 15.75 19.34
N VAL A 32 -8.72 14.48 19.67
CA VAL A 32 -9.94 13.88 20.22
C VAL A 32 -9.58 13.34 21.59
N LEU A 33 -10.20 13.87 22.64
CA LEU A 33 -9.90 13.48 24.03
C LEU A 33 -8.40 13.49 24.36
N GLY A 34 -7.68 14.51 23.85
CA GLY A 34 -6.25 14.71 24.11
C GLY A 34 -5.27 13.89 23.25
N LYS A 35 -5.73 13.08 22.30
CA LYS A 35 -4.86 12.35 21.34
C LYS A 35 -5.23 12.68 19.89
N PRO A 36 -4.24 12.79 18.96
CA PRO A 36 -4.51 12.96 17.53
C PRO A 36 -5.38 11.84 16.96
N MET A 37 -6.27 12.13 16.00
CA MET A 37 -7.14 11.12 15.38
C MET A 37 -6.35 9.95 14.79
N ARG A 38 -5.18 10.20 14.18
CA ARG A 38 -4.33 9.14 13.63
C ARG A 38 -3.89 8.12 14.67
N GLU A 39 -3.70 8.54 15.92
CA GLU A 39 -3.28 7.67 17.02
C GLU A 39 -4.43 6.86 17.62
N HIS A 40 -5.66 7.36 17.51
CA HIS A 40 -6.85 6.59 17.86
C HIS A 40 -7.15 5.52 16.82
N LEU A 41 -7.11 5.91 15.54
CA LEU A 41 -7.57 5.05 14.46
C LEU A 41 -6.50 4.06 14.01
N ARG A 42 -5.23 4.47 13.99
CA ARG A 42 -4.08 3.66 13.55
C ARG A 42 -4.39 2.88 12.27
N MET A 43 -4.93 3.58 11.28
CA MET A 43 -5.41 2.96 10.05
C MET A 43 -4.26 2.29 9.31
N ALA A 44 -4.50 1.09 8.82
CA ALA A 44 -3.58 0.32 8.02
C ALA A 44 -4.18 0.00 6.65
N VAL A 45 -3.37 0.09 5.59
CA VAL A 45 -3.77 -0.49 4.30
C VAL A 45 -3.41 -1.97 4.26
N CYS A 46 -4.41 -2.75 3.90
CA CYS A 46 -4.28 -4.17 3.63
C CYS A 46 -3.61 -4.39 2.26
N TYR A 47 -2.45 -5.05 2.23
CA TYR A 47 -1.66 -5.20 1.02
C TYR A 47 -2.32 -6.14 0.00
N TRP A 48 -2.87 -7.27 0.45
CA TRP A 48 -3.46 -8.29 -0.42
C TRP A 48 -4.63 -7.75 -1.25
N HIS A 49 -5.62 -7.09 -0.65
CA HIS A 49 -6.75 -6.53 -1.40
C HIS A 49 -6.36 -5.35 -2.28
N THR A 50 -5.36 -4.56 -1.87
CA THR A 50 -5.03 -3.31 -2.56
C THR A 50 -4.11 -3.52 -3.75
N PHE A 51 -3.12 -4.41 -3.63
CA PHE A 51 -2.04 -4.55 -4.62
C PHE A 51 -1.93 -5.95 -5.24
N VAL A 52 -2.55 -6.98 -4.66
CA VAL A 52 -2.40 -8.37 -5.11
C VAL A 52 -3.65 -8.89 -5.82
N TRP A 53 -4.82 -8.76 -5.20
CA TRP A 53 -6.06 -9.30 -5.75
C TRP A 53 -6.40 -8.62 -7.09
N PRO A 54 -6.55 -9.38 -8.19
CA PRO A 54 -6.77 -8.82 -9.53
C PRO A 54 -8.25 -8.49 -9.82
N GLY A 55 -9.13 -8.59 -8.81
CA GLY A 55 -10.56 -8.38 -8.98
C GLY A 55 -11.30 -9.55 -9.62
N SER A 56 -10.75 -10.78 -9.52
CA SER A 56 -11.42 -12.01 -9.95
C SER A 56 -12.41 -12.50 -8.89
N ASP A 57 -13.43 -13.23 -9.32
CA ASP A 57 -14.38 -13.93 -8.45
C ASP A 57 -14.53 -15.40 -8.86
N VAL A 58 -15.43 -16.13 -8.20
CA VAL A 58 -15.65 -17.57 -8.47
C VAL A 58 -16.31 -17.84 -9.84
N PHE A 59 -16.72 -16.79 -10.57
CA PHE A 59 -17.41 -16.87 -11.85
C PHE A 59 -16.62 -16.23 -13.02
N GLY A 60 -15.51 -15.53 -12.75
CA GLY A 60 -14.82 -14.76 -13.78
C GLY A 60 -13.36 -14.38 -13.49
N ALA A 61 -12.65 -14.05 -14.57
CA ALA A 61 -11.26 -13.64 -14.51
C ALA A 61 -11.07 -12.22 -13.92
N GLY A 62 -9.84 -11.90 -13.54
CA GLY A 62 -9.47 -10.59 -13.01
C GLY A 62 -9.73 -9.44 -13.99
N THR A 63 -10.15 -8.30 -13.45
CA THR A 63 -10.57 -7.13 -14.24
C THR A 63 -9.71 -5.89 -13.99
N PHE A 64 -8.91 -5.89 -12.92
CA PHE A 64 -8.07 -4.74 -12.58
C PHE A 64 -6.91 -4.61 -13.56
N LYS A 65 -6.65 -3.36 -13.98
CA LYS A 65 -5.52 -3.01 -14.84
C LYS A 65 -4.49 -2.28 -14.00
N ARG A 66 -3.52 -3.02 -13.45
CA ARG A 66 -2.47 -2.47 -12.58
C ARG A 66 -1.11 -2.53 -13.28
N PRO A 67 -0.31 -1.44 -13.24
CA PRO A 67 1.03 -1.44 -13.86
C PRO A 67 2.00 -2.48 -13.30
N TRP A 68 1.75 -3.04 -12.12
CA TRP A 68 2.56 -4.09 -11.49
C TRP A 68 1.95 -5.50 -11.64
N GLN A 69 0.88 -5.65 -12.43
CA GLN A 69 0.21 -6.94 -12.70
C GLN A 69 0.32 -7.29 -14.18
N HIS A 70 1.53 -7.58 -14.65
CA HIS A 70 1.81 -8.06 -16.00
C HIS A 70 2.86 -9.18 -15.99
N ALA A 71 3.10 -9.82 -17.13
CA ALA A 71 4.17 -10.80 -17.26
C ALA A 71 5.55 -10.12 -17.16
N GLY A 72 6.49 -10.73 -16.44
CA GLY A 72 7.83 -10.19 -16.21
C GLY A 72 8.59 -11.02 -15.18
N ASP A 73 9.76 -10.54 -14.78
CA ASP A 73 10.49 -11.13 -13.66
C ASP A 73 9.68 -10.95 -12.35
N PRO A 74 9.38 -12.02 -11.60
CA PRO A 74 8.55 -11.92 -10.39
C PRO A 74 9.12 -11.01 -9.31
N MET A 75 10.45 -10.92 -9.20
CA MET A 75 11.10 -10.09 -8.19
C MET A 75 11.05 -8.61 -8.59
N GLU A 76 11.33 -8.28 -9.85
CA GLU A 76 11.17 -6.92 -10.36
C GLU A 76 9.73 -6.41 -10.19
N LEU A 77 8.74 -7.27 -10.45
CA LEU A 77 7.32 -6.95 -10.22
C LEU A 77 7.00 -6.74 -8.74
N ALA A 78 7.58 -7.53 -7.84
CA ALA A 78 7.42 -7.38 -6.39
C ALA A 78 8.00 -6.05 -5.90
N ILE A 79 9.18 -5.66 -6.38
CA ILE A 79 9.82 -4.38 -6.07
C ILE A 79 8.94 -3.22 -6.58
N GLY A 80 8.51 -3.25 -7.84
CA GLY A 80 7.64 -2.20 -8.40
C GLY A 80 6.29 -2.10 -7.70
N LYS A 81 5.72 -3.23 -7.24
CA LYS A 81 4.51 -3.25 -6.41
C LYS A 81 4.74 -2.58 -5.05
N ALA A 82 5.90 -2.77 -4.43
CA ALA A 82 6.27 -2.10 -3.18
C ALA A 82 6.41 -0.59 -3.38
N GLU A 83 7.06 -0.14 -4.46
CA GLU A 83 7.15 1.29 -4.80
C GLU A 83 5.75 1.92 -4.97
N ALA A 84 4.86 1.25 -5.70
CA ALA A 84 3.47 1.67 -5.85
C ALA A 84 2.73 1.71 -4.51
N ALA A 85 2.96 0.71 -3.65
CA ALA A 85 2.32 0.62 -2.34
C ALA A 85 2.71 1.79 -1.42
N PHE A 86 4.01 2.09 -1.30
CA PHE A 86 4.47 3.19 -0.47
C PHE A 86 4.11 4.57 -1.03
N GLU A 87 4.04 4.73 -2.36
CA GLU A 87 3.44 5.93 -2.95
C GLU A 87 1.98 6.09 -2.54
N PHE A 88 1.19 5.01 -2.63
CA PHE A 88 -0.23 5.02 -2.26
C PHE A 88 -0.42 5.35 -0.78
N PHE A 89 0.33 4.70 0.12
CA PHE A 89 0.27 4.97 1.57
C PHE A 89 0.60 6.44 1.88
N SER A 90 1.66 6.96 1.26
CA SER A 90 2.12 8.34 1.44
C SER A 90 1.09 9.36 0.95
N LYS A 91 0.44 9.08 -0.19
CA LYS A 91 -0.64 9.92 -0.74
C LYS A 91 -1.91 9.85 0.09
N LEU A 92 -2.26 8.67 0.60
CA LEU A 92 -3.42 8.53 1.49
C LEU A 92 -3.18 9.19 2.86
N GLY A 93 -1.92 9.32 3.29
CA GLY A 93 -1.55 9.96 4.55
C GLY A 93 -1.85 9.08 5.77
N ILE A 94 -1.65 7.77 5.64
CA ILE A 94 -1.81 6.79 6.70
C ILE A 94 -0.46 6.27 7.18
N ASP A 95 -0.44 5.72 8.40
CA ASP A 95 0.81 5.39 9.08
C ASP A 95 1.16 3.90 9.04
N TYR A 96 0.20 3.01 8.69
CA TYR A 96 0.40 1.56 8.79
C TYR A 96 0.02 0.79 7.52
N TYR A 97 0.56 -0.41 7.37
CA TYR A 97 0.15 -1.40 6.35
C TYR A 97 0.29 -2.82 6.90
N CYS A 98 -0.43 -3.78 6.32
CA CYS A 98 -0.37 -5.20 6.72
C CYS A 98 -0.19 -6.09 5.50
N PHE A 99 0.59 -7.17 5.61
CA PHE A 99 0.81 -8.12 4.51
C PHE A 99 0.95 -9.57 4.99
N HIS A 100 0.69 -10.52 4.08
CA HIS A 100 1.23 -11.88 4.12
C HIS A 100 2.56 -11.91 3.35
N ASP A 101 3.45 -12.81 3.72
CA ASP A 101 4.71 -13.08 3.03
C ASP A 101 4.58 -13.14 1.49
N THR A 102 3.62 -13.89 0.98
CA THR A 102 3.38 -14.08 -0.45
C THR A 102 2.72 -12.87 -1.12
N ASP A 103 2.21 -11.91 -0.35
CA ASP A 103 1.72 -10.65 -0.91
C ASP A 103 2.87 -9.78 -1.40
N VAL A 104 4.02 -9.83 -0.72
CA VAL A 104 5.15 -8.92 -0.94
C VAL A 104 6.30 -9.58 -1.69
N ALA A 105 6.46 -10.90 -1.61
CA ALA A 105 7.55 -11.62 -2.26
C ALA A 105 7.07 -12.80 -3.11
N PRO A 106 7.72 -13.11 -4.24
CA PRO A 106 7.43 -14.30 -5.03
C PRO A 106 7.92 -15.57 -4.32
N GLU A 107 7.12 -16.63 -4.35
CA GLU A 107 7.41 -17.89 -3.65
C GLU A 107 8.64 -18.65 -4.22
N GLY A 108 8.95 -18.45 -5.51
CA GLY A 108 9.97 -19.24 -6.19
C GLY A 108 9.56 -20.72 -6.33
N SER A 109 10.56 -21.58 -6.54
CA SER A 109 10.39 -23.02 -6.82
C SER A 109 10.83 -23.93 -5.68
N SER A 110 11.36 -23.36 -4.58
CA SER A 110 11.79 -24.11 -3.41
C SER A 110 11.71 -23.26 -2.14
N LEU A 111 11.69 -23.90 -0.96
CA LEU A 111 11.74 -23.19 0.32
C LEU A 111 13.00 -22.32 0.47
N LYS A 112 14.11 -22.70 -0.17
CA LYS A 112 15.34 -21.91 -0.17
C LYS A 112 15.11 -20.60 -0.93
N GLU A 113 14.56 -20.68 -2.15
CA GLU A 113 14.25 -19.51 -2.97
C GLU A 113 13.21 -18.61 -2.30
N TYR A 114 12.12 -19.18 -1.75
CA TYR A 114 11.12 -18.44 -0.98
C TYR A 114 11.78 -17.58 0.12
N ARG A 115 12.69 -18.17 0.91
CA ARG A 115 13.37 -17.47 2.01
C ARG A 115 14.30 -16.37 1.49
N GLU A 116 15.03 -16.62 0.41
CA GLU A 116 15.94 -15.65 -0.20
C GLU A 116 15.17 -14.47 -0.81
N HIS A 117 14.07 -14.76 -1.52
CA HIS A 117 13.19 -13.74 -2.09
C HIS A 117 12.52 -12.89 -1.01
N PHE A 118 11.98 -13.53 0.02
CA PHE A 118 11.32 -12.81 1.10
C PHE A 118 12.32 -11.93 1.87
N ALA A 119 13.53 -12.42 2.16
CA ALA A 119 14.57 -11.63 2.80
C ALA A 119 14.92 -10.37 1.97
N LEU A 120 15.11 -10.53 0.65
CA LEU A 120 15.37 -9.40 -0.23
C LEU A 120 14.23 -8.38 -0.21
N MET A 121 12.97 -8.84 -0.27
CA MET A 121 11.83 -7.93 -0.20
C MET A 121 11.70 -7.24 1.16
N VAL A 122 12.06 -7.89 2.27
CA VAL A 122 12.10 -7.25 3.59
C VAL A 122 13.07 -6.06 3.58
N ASP A 123 14.27 -6.21 3.00
CA ASP A 123 15.23 -5.10 2.88
C ASP A 123 14.70 -3.94 2.02
N HIS A 124 13.90 -4.23 0.99
CA HIS A 124 13.23 -3.19 0.18
C HIS A 124 12.14 -2.47 0.98
N LEU A 125 11.30 -3.21 1.72
CA LEU A 125 10.23 -2.63 2.53
C LEU A 125 10.80 -1.80 3.69
N GLU A 126 11.87 -2.26 4.35
CA GLU A 126 12.53 -1.53 5.43
C GLU A 126 13.05 -0.18 4.96
N ARG A 127 13.73 -0.12 3.81
CA ARG A 127 14.17 1.15 3.22
C ARG A 127 13.02 2.12 2.97
N HIS A 128 11.90 1.62 2.44
CA HIS A 128 10.72 2.45 2.26
C HIS A 128 10.12 2.94 3.59
N GLN A 129 10.14 2.10 4.64
CA GLN A 129 9.72 2.52 5.98
C GLN A 129 10.62 3.63 6.53
N GLU A 130 11.94 3.52 6.36
CA GLU A 130 12.90 4.55 6.77
C GLU A 130 12.68 5.87 6.04
N GLU A 131 12.46 5.82 4.73
CA GLU A 131 12.25 7.01 3.88
C GLU A 131 10.93 7.73 4.18
N THR A 132 9.87 6.99 4.50
CA THR A 132 8.50 7.53 4.58
C THR A 132 7.98 7.68 6.01
N GLY A 133 8.55 6.94 6.97
CA GLY A 133 8.04 6.81 8.33
C GLY A 133 6.80 5.93 8.49
N ILE A 134 6.32 5.30 7.41
CA ILE A 134 5.23 4.31 7.43
C ILE A 134 5.70 3.05 8.15
N LYS A 135 4.79 2.37 8.84
CA LYS A 135 5.09 1.25 9.74
C LYS A 135 4.31 0.00 9.36
N LEU A 136 4.87 -1.16 9.71
CA LEU A 136 4.18 -2.44 9.70
C LEU A 136 3.38 -2.63 11.00
#